data_AF-A0A2E0VTG8-F1
#
_entry.id   AF-A0A2E0VTG8-F1
#
_cell.length_a   1.000
_cell.length_b   1.000
_cell.length_c   1.000
_cell.angle_alpha   90.00
_cell.angle_beta   90.00
_cell.angle_gamma   90.00
#
_symmetry.space_group_name_H-M   'P 1'
#
loop_
_entity.id
_entity.type
_entity.pdbx_description
1 polymer ?
#
loop_
_entity_poly.entity_id
_entity_poly.type
_entity_poly.pdbx_seq_one_letter_code
_entity_poly.pdbx_strand_id
1 'polypeptide(L)'
;MTYHQDIENILKSHLRNIKNFGKNGIRSQKVITHLEKTNNILQIIKGHGPEDYRQLIEWLNQEGRNFGWSFPENLEVEKCEAEFWRLKDSIKRITQGMTANERLYFFGYLDEYEKLEPIERSAREEIKLKLFMK
;
A
#
# COMPACT_ATOMS: atom_id res chain seq x y z
N MET A 1 -8.38 -15.37 1.64
CA MET A 1 -7.12 -14.60 1.53
C MET A 1 -7.31 -13.41 2.46
N THR A 2 -6.32 -13.08 3.29
CA THR A 2 -6.45 -11.94 4.21
C THR A 2 -6.16 -10.63 3.49
N TYR A 3 -6.64 -9.50 4.00
CA TYR A 3 -6.34 -8.19 3.40
C TYR A 3 -4.82 -7.90 3.35
N HIS A 4 -4.08 -8.35 4.37
CA HIS A 4 -2.61 -8.33 4.35
C HIS A 4 -2.06 -9.04 3.09
N GLN A 5 -2.49 -10.28 2.85
CA GLN A 5 -1.99 -11.09 1.73
C GLN A 5 -2.34 -10.46 0.38
N ASP A 6 -3.52 -9.87 0.26
CA ASP A 6 -3.94 -9.19 -0.97
C ASP A 6 -3.05 -7.98 -1.26
N ILE A 7 -2.78 -7.14 -0.26
CA ILE A 7 -1.92 -5.96 -0.40
C ILE A 7 -0.47 -6.37 -0.70
N GLU A 8 0.05 -7.39 0.00
CA GLU A 8 1.41 -7.90 -0.23
C GLU A 8 1.57 -8.42 -1.67
N ASN A 9 0.58 -9.17 -2.16
CA ASN A 9 0.57 -9.69 -3.53
C ASN A 9 0.50 -8.58 -4.57
N ILE A 10 -0.31 -7.55 -4.33
CA ILE A 10 -0.41 -6.39 -5.22
C ILE A 10 0.94 -5.66 -5.29
N LEU A 11 1.60 -5.41 -4.16
CA LEU A 11 2.93 -4.76 -4.12
C LEU A 11 4.00 -5.59 -4.84
N LYS A 12 4.02 -6.91 -4.61
CA LYS A 12 4.91 -7.84 -5.34
C LYS A 12 4.65 -7.80 -6.85
N SER A 13 3.38 -7.77 -7.26
CA SER A 13 2.99 -7.70 -8.67
C SER A 13 3.43 -6.38 -9.31
N HIS A 14 3.18 -5.27 -8.64
CA HIS A 14 3.61 -3.93 -9.06
C HIS A 14 5.12 -3.84 -9.29
N LEU A 15 5.92 -4.31 -8.32
CA LEU A 15 7.37 -4.36 -8.45
C LEU A 15 7.83 -5.18 -9.67
N ARG A 16 7.19 -6.32 -9.92
CA ARG A 16 7.49 -7.17 -11.08
C ARG A 16 7.10 -6.49 -12.39
N ASN A 17 5.96 -5.80 -12.45
CA ASN A 17 5.51 -5.07 -13.62
C ASN A 17 6.50 -3.97 -14.02
N ILE A 18 6.90 -3.13 -13.05
CA ILE A 18 7.87 -2.06 -13.29
C ILE A 18 9.25 -2.62 -13.65
N LYS A 19 9.66 -3.74 -13.04
CA LYS A 19 10.91 -4.40 -13.41
C LYS A 19 10.92 -4.85 -14.88
N ASN A 20 9.76 -5.16 -15.47
CA ASN A 20 9.63 -5.61 -16.85
C ASN A 20 9.53 -4.48 -17.89
N PHE A 21 9.52 -3.21 -17.49
CA PHE A 21 9.31 -2.05 -18.40
C PHE A 21 10.39 -1.80 -19.45
N GLY A 22 11.54 -2.45 -19.36
CA GLY A 22 12.56 -2.41 -20.40
C GLY A 22 13.70 -3.38 -20.08
N LYS A 23 14.07 -4.21 -21.05
CA LYS A 23 15.25 -5.08 -20.96
C LYS A 23 16.58 -4.36 -21.28
N ASN A 24 16.55 -3.14 -21.82
CA ASN A 24 17.68 -2.57 -22.56
C ASN A 24 17.99 -1.08 -22.25
N GLY A 25 18.25 -0.69 -21.00
CA GLY A 25 18.69 0.70 -20.72
C GLY A 25 18.96 1.03 -19.25
N ILE A 26 19.64 2.16 -19.02
CA ILE A 26 19.80 2.77 -17.69
C ILE A 26 18.45 3.34 -17.26
N ARG A 27 17.93 2.88 -16.11
CA ARG A 27 16.67 3.37 -15.55
C ARG A 27 16.80 4.81 -15.09
N SER A 28 15.73 5.60 -15.22
CA SER A 28 15.70 6.93 -14.60
C SER A 28 15.76 6.84 -13.07
N GLN A 29 16.40 7.83 -12.44
CA GLN A 29 16.52 7.88 -10.98
C GLN A 29 15.17 7.89 -10.27
N LYS A 30 14.14 8.51 -10.89
CA LYS A 30 12.77 8.54 -10.36
C LYS A 30 12.16 7.13 -10.26
N VAL A 31 12.35 6.31 -11.30
CA VAL A 31 11.89 4.90 -11.32
C VAL A 31 12.67 4.05 -10.31
N ILE A 32 13.99 4.24 -10.20
CA ILE A 32 14.82 3.54 -9.21
C ILE A 32 14.33 3.86 -7.79
N THR A 33 14.18 5.15 -7.48
CA THR A 33 13.71 5.62 -6.17
C THR A 33 12.33 5.06 -5.84
N HIS A 34 11.42 5.03 -6.82
CA HIS A 34 10.09 4.45 -6.66
C HIS A 34 10.13 2.95 -6.33
N LEU A 35 10.97 2.18 -7.03
CA LEU A 35 11.18 0.76 -6.77
C LEU A 35 11.79 0.50 -5.40
N GLU A 36 12.78 1.28 -5.00
CA GLU A 36 13.42 1.19 -3.67
C GLU A 36 12.39 1.44 -2.56
N LYS A 37 11.63 2.54 -2.66
CA LYS A 37 10.57 2.85 -1.69
C LYS A 37 9.51 1.77 -1.63
N THR A 38 9.06 1.27 -2.78
CA THR A 38 8.07 0.18 -2.81
C THR A 38 8.60 -1.10 -2.17
N ASN A 39 9.86 -1.46 -2.41
CA ASN A 39 10.51 -2.60 -1.75
C ASN A 39 10.61 -2.38 -0.23
N ASN A 40 10.96 -1.17 0.22
CA ASN A 40 11.04 -0.84 1.64
C ASN A 40 9.67 -0.99 2.32
N ILE A 41 8.62 -0.45 1.71
CA ILE A 41 7.23 -0.62 2.20
C ILE A 41 6.85 -2.10 2.24
N LEU A 42 7.20 -2.88 1.21
CA LEU A 42 6.96 -4.32 1.21
C LEU A 42 7.68 -5.04 2.36
N GLN A 43 8.90 -4.63 2.74
CA GLN A 43 9.58 -5.22 3.90
C GLN A 43 8.94 -4.78 5.22
N ILE A 44 8.51 -3.52 5.34
CA ILE A 44 7.86 -2.98 6.54
C ILE A 44 6.57 -3.77 6.83
N ILE A 45 5.68 -3.92 5.84
CA ILE A 45 4.39 -4.57 6.08
C ILE A 45 4.48 -6.07 6.38
N LYS A 46 5.63 -6.72 6.14
CA LYS A 46 5.88 -8.11 6.56
C LYS A 46 5.94 -8.27 8.08
N GLY A 47 6.02 -7.19 8.85
CA GLY A 47 5.82 -7.24 10.30
C GLY A 47 4.41 -7.72 10.69
N HIS A 48 3.46 -7.69 9.75
CA HIS A 48 2.03 -8.02 9.97
C HIS A 48 1.38 -7.19 11.09
N GLY A 49 1.99 -6.07 11.48
CA GLY A 49 1.46 -5.14 12.47
C GLY A 49 0.61 -4.07 11.80
N PRO A 50 -0.46 -3.57 12.44
CA PRO A 50 -1.26 -2.50 11.87
C PRO A 50 -0.50 -1.17 11.73
N GLU A 51 0.47 -0.91 12.60
CA GLU A 51 1.36 0.26 12.52
C GLU A 51 2.22 0.27 11.25
N ASP A 52 2.59 -0.91 10.74
CA ASP A 52 3.37 -1.06 9.51
C ASP A 52 2.58 -0.57 8.28
N TYR A 53 1.25 -0.75 8.31
CA TYR A 53 0.34 -0.37 7.24
C TYR A 53 0.06 1.13 7.19
N ARG A 54 0.29 1.87 8.28
CA ARG A 54 0.23 3.34 8.28
C ARG A 54 1.23 3.93 7.29
N GLN A 55 2.46 3.40 7.31
CA GLN A 55 3.54 3.85 6.42
C GLN A 55 3.20 3.64 4.94
N LEU A 56 2.46 2.57 4.61
CA LEU A 56 1.96 2.32 3.26
C LEU A 56 1.03 3.46 2.79
N ILE A 57 0.06 3.87 3.60
CA ILE A 57 -0.90 4.93 3.23
C ILE A 57 -0.19 6.28 3.12
N GLU A 58 0.68 6.60 4.07
CA GLU A 58 1.47 7.83 4.04
C GLU A 58 2.34 7.90 2.77
N TRP A 59 3.02 6.80 2.42
CA TRP A 59 3.79 6.71 1.18
C TRP A 59 2.92 6.85 -0.07
N LEU A 60 1.80 6.13 -0.19
CA LEU A 60 0.90 6.22 -1.36
C LEU A 60 0.36 7.65 -1.57
N ASN A 61 0.15 8.40 -0.49
CA ASN A 61 -0.28 9.78 -0.56
C ASN A 61 0.85 10.71 -1.00
N GLN A 62 2.04 10.56 -0.42
CA GLN A 62 3.21 11.36 -0.78
C GLN A 62 3.62 11.10 -2.23
N GLU A 63 3.70 9.84 -2.63
CA GLU A 63 4.12 9.44 -3.98
C GLU A 63 3.12 9.89 -5.03
N GLY A 64 1.82 9.88 -4.72
CA GLY A 64 0.79 10.42 -5.62
C GLY A 64 0.92 11.91 -5.86
N ARG A 65 1.43 12.68 -4.89
CA ARG A 65 1.79 14.09 -5.10
C ARG A 65 3.03 14.22 -5.99
N ASN A 66 4.06 13.40 -5.76
CA ASN A 66 5.29 13.44 -6.55
C ASN A 66 5.08 13.12 -8.05
N PHE A 67 4.16 12.20 -8.34
CA PHE A 67 3.77 11.90 -9.72
C PHE A 67 2.83 12.98 -10.28
N GLY A 68 1.79 13.37 -9.54
CA GLY A 68 0.78 14.34 -10.03
C GLY A 68 1.24 15.79 -10.22
N TRP A 69 2.44 16.18 -9.76
CA TRP A 69 2.95 17.56 -9.86
C TRP A 69 3.92 17.79 -11.04
N SER A 70 4.32 16.77 -11.77
CA SER A 70 5.31 16.89 -12.84
C SER A 70 4.89 16.12 -14.08
N PHE A 71 5.05 16.70 -15.27
CA PHE A 71 4.96 15.93 -16.51
C PHE A 71 6.04 14.83 -16.52
N PRO A 72 5.73 13.63 -17.04
CA PRO A 72 6.72 12.57 -17.15
C PRO A 72 7.90 13.01 -18.02
N GLU A 73 9.11 12.86 -17.49
CA GLU A 73 10.35 13.26 -18.19
C GLU A 73 10.66 12.36 -19.39
N ASN A 74 10.16 11.13 -19.38
CA ASN A 74 10.33 10.14 -20.44
C ASN A 74 9.25 9.05 -20.34
N LEU A 75 9.19 8.20 -21.37
CA LEU A 75 8.22 7.10 -21.48
C LEU A 75 8.33 6.07 -20.34
N GLU A 76 9.52 5.87 -19.77
CA GLU A 76 9.70 4.94 -18.64
C GLU A 76 9.03 5.50 -17.37
N VAL A 77 9.24 6.80 -17.10
CA VAL A 77 8.60 7.50 -15.98
C VAL A 77 7.08 7.52 -16.15
N GLU A 78 6.58 7.76 -17.36
CA GLU A 78 5.14 7.73 -17.67
C GLU A 78 4.53 6.35 -17.37
N LYS A 79 5.18 5.27 -17.80
CA LYS A 79 4.74 3.90 -17.51
C LYS A 79 4.78 3.60 -16.01
N CYS A 80 5.83 4.05 -15.32
CA CYS A 80 5.98 3.89 -13.87
C CYS A 80 4.86 4.60 -13.12
N GLU A 81 4.53 5.82 -13.52
CA GLU A 81 3.43 6.59 -12.96
C GLU A 81 2.08 5.89 -13.19
N ALA A 82 1.84 5.38 -14.41
CA ALA A 82 0.62 4.65 -14.72
C ALA A 82 0.45 3.38 -13.85
N GLU A 83 1.52 2.62 -13.61
CA GLU A 83 1.46 1.47 -12.69
C GLU A 83 1.26 1.90 -11.24
N PHE A 84 1.88 2.99 -10.82
CA PHE A 84 1.67 3.52 -9.47
C PHE A 84 0.19 3.87 -9.23
N TRP A 85 -0.48 4.50 -10.20
CA TRP A 85 -1.91 4.79 -10.09
C TRP A 85 -2.75 3.51 -10.02
N ARG A 86 -2.41 2.49 -10.81
CA ARG A 86 -3.05 1.16 -10.74
C ARG A 86 -2.85 0.48 -9.37
N LEU A 87 -1.64 0.56 -8.81
CA LEU A 87 -1.34 0.08 -7.45
C LEU A 87 -2.22 0.78 -6.42
N LYS A 88 -2.22 2.12 -6.44
CA LYS A 88 -3.00 2.94 -5.50
C LYS A 88 -4.49 2.66 -5.59
N ASP A 89 -5.04 2.53 -6.79
CA ASP A 89 -6.44 2.18 -6.99
C ASP A 89 -6.78 0.75 -6.52
N SER A 90 -5.87 -0.20 -6.72
CA SER A 90 -6.06 -1.58 -6.25
C SER A 90 -6.10 -1.64 -4.73
N ILE A 91 -5.19 -0.95 -4.05
CA ILE A 91 -5.19 -0.83 -2.58
C ILE A 91 -6.45 -0.09 -2.11
N LYS A 92 -6.85 0.98 -2.79
CA LYS A 92 -8.09 1.71 -2.46
C LYS A 92 -9.30 0.80 -2.50
N ARG A 93 -9.45 -0.05 -3.53
CA ARG A 93 -10.57 -1.01 -3.64
C ARG A 93 -10.59 -2.01 -2.48
N ILE A 94 -9.42 -2.48 -2.04
CA ILE A 94 -9.31 -3.32 -0.84
C ILE A 94 -9.85 -2.57 0.39
N THR A 95 -9.38 -1.34 0.61
CA THR A 95 -9.79 -0.56 1.78
C THR A 95 -11.27 -0.18 1.76
N GLN A 96 -11.87 -0.01 0.59
CA GLN A 96 -13.31 0.24 0.45
C GLN A 96 -14.16 -0.94 0.95
N GLY A 97 -13.64 -2.16 0.86
CA GLY A 97 -14.28 -3.36 1.40
C GLY A 97 -14.18 -3.50 2.93
N MET A 98 -13.43 -2.63 3.60
CA MET A 98 -13.31 -2.59 5.06
C MET A 98 -14.34 -1.63 5.67
N THR A 99 -14.87 -1.98 6.84
CA THR A 99 -15.63 -1.08 7.72
C THR A 99 -14.73 0.02 8.29
N ALA A 100 -15.31 1.07 8.88
CA ALA A 100 -14.54 2.15 9.49
C ALA A 100 -13.61 1.63 10.61
N ASN A 101 -14.12 0.73 11.46
CA ASN A 101 -13.39 0.19 12.61
C ASN A 101 -12.24 -0.70 12.14
N GLU A 102 -12.47 -1.50 11.10
CA GLU A 102 -11.42 -2.31 10.46
C GLU A 102 -10.31 -1.44 9.89
N ARG A 103 -10.63 -0.30 9.24
CA ARG A 103 -9.60 0.61 8.73
C ARG A 103 -8.79 1.26 9.84
N LEU A 104 -9.46 1.73 10.89
CA LEU A 104 -8.78 2.34 12.05
C LEU A 104 -7.80 1.33 12.67
N TYR A 105 -8.26 0.11 12.90
CA TYR A 105 -7.41 -0.96 13.41
C TYR A 105 -6.29 -1.28 12.42
N PHE A 106 -6.61 -1.57 11.15
CA PHE A 106 -5.66 -2.03 10.13
C PHE A 106 -4.53 -1.05 9.84
N PHE A 107 -4.80 0.26 9.91
CA PHE A 107 -3.81 1.31 9.66
C PHE A 107 -3.16 1.87 10.93
N GLY A 108 -3.33 1.20 12.08
CA GLY A 108 -2.63 1.57 13.31
C GLY A 108 -3.15 2.85 13.99
N TYR A 109 -4.38 3.27 13.70
CA TYR A 109 -5.08 4.34 14.43
C TYR A 109 -5.73 3.76 15.69
N LEU A 110 -4.90 3.20 16.57
CA LEU A 110 -5.36 2.44 17.74
C LEU A 110 -6.02 3.34 18.79
N ASP A 111 -5.51 4.55 19.00
CA ASP A 111 -6.10 5.53 19.92
C ASP A 111 -7.51 5.93 19.49
N GLU A 112 -7.75 6.07 18.19
CA GLU A 112 -9.07 6.35 17.61
C GLU A 112 -9.97 5.12 17.68
N TYR A 113 -9.43 3.93 17.43
CA TYR A 113 -10.15 2.66 17.55
C TYR A 113 -10.62 2.40 18.99
N GLU A 114 -9.80 2.71 19.99
CA GLU A 114 -10.12 2.51 21.41
C GLU A 114 -11.19 3.47 21.94
N LYS A 115 -11.52 4.54 21.21
CA LYS A 115 -12.60 5.49 21.53
C LYS A 115 -13.98 5.04 21.04
N LEU A 116 -14.06 4.00 20.21
CA LEU A 116 -15.32 3.46 19.69
C LEU A 116 -16.17 2.81 20.80
N GLU A 117 -17.48 2.76 20.59
CA GLU A 117 -18.42 2.16 21.55
C GLU A 117 -18.16 0.65 21.70
N PRO A 118 -18.39 0.04 22.87
CA PRO A 118 -18.05 -1.38 23.12
C PRO A 118 -18.69 -2.38 22.15
N ILE A 119 -19.88 -2.08 21.61
CA ILE A 119 -20.57 -2.90 20.58
C ILE A 119 -19.85 -2.84 19.23
N GLU A 120 -19.12 -1.76 18.96
CA GLU A 120 -18.36 -1.51 17.73
C GLU A 120 -16.92 -2.04 17.80
N ARG A 121 -16.44 -2.38 19.01
CA ARG A 121 -15.15 -3.06 19.29
C ARG A 121 -15.23 -4.57 19.11
N SER A 122 -16.21 -5.07 18.35
CA SER A 122 -16.41 -6.50 18.07
C SER A 122 -15.05 -7.19 17.86
N ALA A 123 -14.79 -8.12 18.78
CA ALA A 123 -13.51 -8.66 19.24
C ALA A 123 -12.27 -8.24 18.42
N ARG A 124 -11.39 -7.45 19.03
CA ARG A 124 -10.02 -7.18 18.54
C ARG A 124 -9.33 -8.40 17.94
N GLU A 125 -9.53 -9.57 18.53
CA GLU A 125 -9.04 -10.86 18.01
C GLU A 125 -9.74 -11.30 16.71
N GLU A 126 -11.05 -11.15 16.55
CA GLU A 126 -11.74 -11.42 15.27
C GLU A 126 -11.30 -10.48 14.15
N ILE A 127 -11.12 -9.19 14.44
CA ILE A 127 -10.61 -8.22 13.47
C ILE A 127 -9.16 -8.57 13.11
N LYS A 128 -8.31 -8.87 14.09
CA LYS A 128 -6.93 -9.28 13.85
C LYS A 128 -6.86 -10.56 13.02
N LEU A 129 -7.71 -11.55 13.31
CA LEU A 129 -7.84 -12.77 12.53
C LEU A 129 -8.24 -12.41 11.09
N LYS A 130 -9.38 -11.75 10.87
CA LYS A 130 -9.86 -11.37 9.52
C LYS A 130 -8.84 -10.58 8.69
N LEU A 131 -8.11 -9.68 9.34
CA LEU A 131 -7.20 -8.76 8.66
C LEU A 131 -5.80 -9.34 8.41
N PHE A 132 -5.30 -10.20 9.31
CA PHE A 132 -3.89 -10.62 9.33
C PHE A 132 -3.66 -12.14 9.40
N MET A 133 -4.62 -12.95 9.86
CA MET A 133 -4.43 -14.40 10.06
C MET A 133 -5.44 -15.22 9.24
N LYS A 134 -5.06 -16.43 8.84
CA LYS A 134 -5.97 -17.33 8.11
C LYS A 134 -6.93 -18.05 9.03
#